data_AF-A0A6L4BCL0-F1
#
_entry.id   AF-A0A6L4BCL0-F1
#
_cell.length_a   1.000
_cell.length_b   1.000
_cell.length_c   1.000
_cell.angle_alpha   90.00
_cell.angle_beta   90.00
_cell.angle_gamma   90.00
#
_symmetry.space_group_name_H-M   'P 1'
#
loop_
_entity.id
_entity.type
_entity.pdbx_description
1 polymer ?
#
loop_
_entity_poly.entity_id
_entity_poly.type
_entity_poly.pdbx_seq_one_letter_code
_entity_poly.pdbx_strand_id
1 'polypeptide(L)'
;MYLPEELIVGFTKSLTIPITKHDPNAGWTLYISLRGPAEYVFEGTAGDKEWSVLLAPTKDGLYQTTIYAQRGLERELIDNGRIRVQPDPTTIELHSDLRTHAERVLEAIEAVIEKRATKDQSQITINGTTLVKTSWSDLQEIKKYYTAVVAQEQGKAPTEVVFTFGGV
;
A
#
# COMPACT_ATOMS: atom_id res chain seq x y z
N MET A 1 -0.54 3.14 -18.15
CA MET A 1 -1.15 3.22 -16.81
C MET A 1 -0.83 4.59 -16.27
N TYR A 2 -1.85 5.40 -15.99
CA TYR A 2 -1.68 6.80 -15.55
C TYR A 2 -1.85 6.97 -14.05
N LEU A 3 -2.29 5.93 -13.34
CA LEU A 3 -2.54 6.00 -11.91
C LEU A 3 -1.22 5.99 -11.13
N PRO A 4 -1.03 6.92 -10.18
CA PRO A 4 0.08 6.83 -9.24
C PRO A 4 -0.13 5.63 -8.31
N GLU A 5 0.96 4.99 -7.89
CA GLU A 5 0.89 3.90 -6.91
C GLU A 5 0.44 4.42 -5.53
N GLU A 6 0.90 5.61 -5.13
CA GLU A 6 0.63 6.18 -3.82
C GLU A 6 0.41 7.70 -3.84
N LEU A 7 -0.42 8.16 -2.90
CA LEU A 7 -0.63 9.57 -2.55
C LEU A 7 -0.40 9.77 -1.06
N ILE A 8 -0.19 11.00 -0.61
CA ILE A 8 -0.01 11.33 0.81
C ILE A 8 -1.04 12.40 1.19
N VAL A 9 -1.70 12.22 2.34
CA VAL A 9 -2.63 13.22 2.89
C VAL A 9 -1.91 14.57 3.02
N GLY A 10 -2.58 15.66 2.60
CA GLY A 10 -2.07 17.01 2.76
C GLY A 10 -1.04 17.45 1.71
N PHE A 11 -0.53 16.53 0.88
CA PHE A 11 0.37 16.84 -0.23
C PHE A 11 -0.37 16.87 -1.56
N THR A 12 0.03 17.80 -2.43
CA THR A 12 -0.50 17.86 -3.79
C THR A 12 0.37 17.03 -4.72
N LYS A 13 -0.25 16.16 -5.53
CA LYS A 13 0.40 15.43 -6.61
C LYS A 13 -0.18 15.87 -7.95
N SER A 14 0.68 16.40 -8.82
CA SER A 14 0.30 16.69 -10.20
C SER A 14 0.35 15.41 -11.03
N LEU A 15 -0.71 15.15 -11.78
CA LEU A 15 -0.78 14.09 -12.78
C LEU A 15 -1.04 14.69 -14.15
N THR A 16 -0.30 14.21 -15.14
CA THR A 16 -0.40 14.66 -16.53
C THR A 16 -0.89 13.52 -17.41
N ILE A 17 -1.93 13.77 -18.20
CA ILE A 17 -2.54 12.79 -19.11
C ILE A 17 -2.57 13.39 -20.52
N PRO A 18 -1.95 12.77 -21.53
CA PRO A 18 -1.92 13.31 -22.88
C PRO A 18 -3.32 13.39 -23.50
N ILE A 19 -3.60 14.48 -24.20
CA ILE A 19 -4.82 14.64 -25.00
C ILE A 19 -4.62 13.80 -26.27
N THR A 20 -5.42 12.74 -26.40
CA THR A 20 -5.43 11.87 -27.58
C THR A 20 -6.77 11.93 -28.29
N LYS A 21 -7.84 11.48 -27.62
CA LYS A 21 -9.21 11.47 -28.14
C LYS A 21 -10.11 12.52 -27.48
N HIS A 22 -9.91 12.79 -26.20
CA HIS A 22 -10.77 13.65 -25.38
C HIS A 22 -10.27 15.11 -25.39
N ASP A 23 -10.42 15.76 -26.55
CA ASP A 23 -9.99 17.16 -26.77
C ASP A 23 -10.91 18.15 -26.00
N PRO A 24 -10.34 19.02 -25.15
CA PRO A 24 -11.08 20.09 -24.49
C PRO A 24 -11.90 20.97 -25.45
N ASN A 25 -11.37 21.27 -26.64
CA ASN A 25 -12.05 22.09 -27.65
C ASN A 25 -13.29 21.40 -28.23
N ALA A 26 -13.35 20.07 -28.16
CA ALA A 26 -14.52 19.28 -28.52
C ALA A 26 -15.53 19.14 -27.37
N GLY A 27 -15.32 19.85 -26.24
CA GLY A 27 -16.20 19.91 -25.08
C GLY A 27 -15.96 18.81 -24.04
N TRP A 28 -14.84 18.08 -24.12
CA TRP A 28 -14.49 17.08 -23.12
C TRP A 28 -13.86 17.72 -21.88
N THR A 29 -14.20 17.18 -20.71
CA THR A 29 -13.53 17.48 -19.44
C THR A 29 -13.01 16.18 -18.83
N LEU A 30 -11.78 16.18 -18.33
CA LEU A 30 -11.19 15.01 -17.68
C LEU A 30 -11.41 15.06 -16.15
N TYR A 31 -11.72 13.91 -15.57
CA TYR A 31 -11.93 13.75 -14.14
C TYR A 31 -11.16 12.55 -13.59
N ILE A 32 -10.69 12.68 -12.35
CA ILE A 32 -10.16 11.60 -11.54
C ILE A 32 -11.01 11.49 -10.28
N SER A 33 -11.71 10.37 -10.12
CA SER A 33 -12.50 10.10 -8.93
C SER A 33 -11.85 9.07 -8.03
N LEU A 34 -11.88 9.34 -6.73
CA LEU A 34 -11.50 8.40 -5.68
C LEU A 34 -12.75 8.05 -4.87
N ARG A 35 -12.97 6.77 -4.60
CA ARG A 35 -14.06 6.26 -3.76
C ARG A 35 -13.51 5.27 -2.75
N GLY A 36 -13.76 5.53 -1.47
CA GLY A 36 -13.22 4.76 -0.35
C GLY A 36 -13.60 5.40 0.99
N PRO A 37 -12.66 5.55 1.94
CA PRO A 37 -12.89 6.23 3.22
C PRO A 37 -13.46 7.65 3.12
N ALA A 38 -13.25 8.30 1.98
CA ALA A 38 -13.87 9.55 1.58
C ALA A 38 -14.17 9.53 0.08
N GLU A 39 -14.84 10.57 -0.42
CA GLU A 39 -15.09 10.75 -1.84
C GLU A 39 -14.38 11.99 -2.37
N TYR A 40 -13.68 11.82 -3.49
CA TYR A 40 -13.04 12.94 -4.20
C TYR A 40 -13.37 12.89 -5.68
N VAL A 41 -13.51 14.06 -6.29
CA VAL A 41 -13.57 14.24 -7.74
C VAL A 41 -12.67 15.41 -8.07
N PHE A 42 -11.57 15.12 -8.76
CA PHE A 42 -10.61 16.11 -9.22
C PHE A 42 -10.84 16.36 -10.71
N GLU A 43 -10.96 17.61 -11.09
CA GLU A 43 -11.12 18.03 -12.49
C GLU A 43 -9.76 18.37 -13.10
N GLY A 44 -9.56 17.96 -14.34
CA GLY A 44 -8.36 18.28 -15.11
C GLY A 44 -8.43 19.68 -15.71
N THR A 45 -7.30 20.39 -15.63
CA THR A 45 -7.06 21.62 -16.37
C THR A 45 -6.51 21.29 -17.75
N ALA A 46 -7.13 21.82 -18.79
CA ALA A 46 -6.68 21.65 -20.17
C ALA A 46 -5.42 22.46 -20.44
N GLY A 47 -4.39 21.80 -21.00
CA GLY A 47 -3.27 22.43 -21.69
C GLY A 47 -3.31 22.14 -23.20
N ASP A 48 -2.27 22.52 -23.93
CA ASP A 48 -2.23 22.40 -25.39
C ASP A 48 -2.23 20.94 -25.88
N LYS A 49 -1.60 20.04 -25.12
CA LYS A 49 -1.38 18.63 -25.50
C LYS A 49 -1.71 17.64 -24.39
N GLU A 50 -2.06 18.13 -23.21
CA GLU A 50 -2.24 17.31 -22.02
C GLU A 50 -3.23 17.94 -21.05
N TRP A 51 -3.87 17.07 -20.26
CA TRP A 51 -4.63 17.40 -19.07
C TRP A 51 -3.69 17.38 -17.86
N SER A 52 -3.74 18.42 -17.03
CA SER A 52 -3.08 18.44 -15.73
C SER A 52 -4.11 18.34 -14.61
N VAL A 53 -3.95 17.39 -13.70
CA VAL A 53 -4.85 17.17 -12.55
C VAL A 53 -4.05 17.29 -11.26
N LEU A 54 -4.49 18.16 -10.36
CA LEU A 54 -3.90 18.27 -9.01
C LEU A 54 -4.71 17.41 -8.04
N LEU A 55 -4.09 16.34 -7.55
CA LEU A 55 -4.65 15.43 -6.57
C LEU A 55 -4.21 15.86 -5.18
N ALA A 56 -5.17 16.11 -4.28
CA ALA A 56 -4.90 16.50 -2.89
C ALA A 56 -5.93 15.86 -1.95
N PRO A 57 -5.89 14.53 -1.74
CA PRO A 57 -6.78 13.87 -0.79
C PRO A 57 -6.45 14.29 0.65
N THR A 58 -7.48 14.36 1.50
CA THR A 58 -7.34 14.77 2.92
C THR A 58 -7.51 13.61 3.90
N LYS A 59 -7.82 12.41 3.40
CA LYS A 59 -8.08 11.22 4.21
C LYS A 59 -7.29 10.03 3.69
N ASP A 60 -6.57 9.38 4.60
CA ASP A 60 -5.78 8.19 4.32
C ASP A 60 -6.66 6.96 4.08
N GLY A 61 -6.08 5.94 3.45
CA GLY A 61 -6.68 4.63 3.22
C GLY A 61 -6.64 4.16 1.77
N LEU A 62 -7.36 3.07 1.49
CA LEU A 62 -7.40 2.45 0.16
C LEU A 62 -8.61 2.97 -0.62
N TYR A 63 -8.38 3.44 -1.84
CA TYR A 63 -9.41 3.99 -2.72
C TYR A 63 -9.51 3.19 -4.01
N GLN A 64 -10.74 3.00 -4.48
CA GLN A 64 -10.99 2.70 -5.89
C GLN A 64 -10.85 4.01 -6.67
N THR A 65 -10.01 3.99 -7.70
CA THR A 65 -9.75 5.15 -8.56
C THR A 65 -10.30 4.92 -9.95
N THR A 66 -10.82 5.97 -10.56
CA THR A 66 -11.29 5.97 -11.94
C THR A 66 -10.94 7.30 -12.61
N ILE A 67 -10.24 7.22 -13.74
CA ILE A 67 -10.00 8.33 -14.66
C ILE A 67 -11.00 8.21 -15.79
N TYR A 68 -11.73 9.28 -16.06
CA TYR A 68 -12.74 9.31 -17.12
C TYR A 68 -12.83 10.70 -17.75
N ALA A 69 -13.21 10.75 -19.01
CA ALA A 69 -13.60 11.99 -19.67
C ALA A 69 -15.12 12.08 -19.77
N GLN A 70 -15.66 13.29 -19.69
CA GLN A 70 -17.09 13.53 -19.81
C GLN A 70 -17.38 14.69 -20.75
N ARG A 71 -18.43 14.55 -21.56
CA ARG A 71 -18.97 15.61 -22.42
C ARG A 71 -20.50 15.50 -22.43
N GLY A 72 -21.17 16.45 -21.80
CA GLY A 72 -22.62 16.37 -21.59
C GLY A 72 -23.00 15.11 -20.80
N LEU A 73 -23.78 14.21 -21.43
CA LEU A 73 -24.17 12.91 -20.85
C LEU A 73 -23.21 11.77 -21.23
N GLU A 74 -22.29 11.99 -22.16
CA GLU A 74 -21.30 10.99 -22.56
C GLU A 74 -20.19 10.91 -21.51
N ARG A 75 -19.89 9.69 -21.05
CA ARG A 75 -18.80 9.43 -20.10
C ARG A 75 -17.97 8.27 -20.60
N GLU A 76 -16.69 8.50 -20.83
CA GLU A 76 -15.75 7.50 -21.33
C GLU A 76 -14.69 7.17 -20.28
N LEU A 77 -14.53 5.88 -19.98
CA LEU A 77 -13.49 5.37 -19.10
C LEU A 77 -12.12 5.47 -19.77
N ILE A 78 -11.12 6.01 -19.07
CA ILE A 78 -9.73 6.10 -19.53
C ILE A 78 -8.86 5.07 -18.80
N ASP A 79 -8.92 5.04 -17.47
CA ASP A 79 -8.14 4.12 -16.64
C ASP A 79 -8.87 3.89 -15.32
N ASN A 80 -8.63 2.75 -14.67
CA ASN A 80 -9.14 2.48 -13.33
C ASN A 80 -8.19 1.57 -12.54
N GLY A 81 -8.35 1.58 -11.23
CA GLY A 81 -7.48 0.79 -10.36
C GLY A 81 -7.70 1.10 -8.91
N ARG A 82 -6.69 0.80 -8.09
CA ARG A 82 -6.69 1.12 -6.67
C ARG A 82 -5.44 1.93 -6.35
N ILE A 83 -5.59 2.91 -5.48
CA ILE A 83 -4.47 3.69 -4.96
C ILE A 83 -4.53 3.71 -3.43
N ARG A 84 -3.36 3.74 -2.80
CA ARG A 84 -3.24 3.95 -1.36
C ARG A 84 -2.92 5.40 -1.09
N VAL A 85 -3.73 6.06 -0.25
CA VAL A 85 -3.42 7.36 0.34
C VAL A 85 -2.80 7.10 1.70
N GLN A 86 -1.54 7.47 1.87
CA GLN A 86 -0.82 7.35 3.13
C GLN A 86 -1.12 8.53 4.06
N PRO A 87 -1.01 8.34 5.38
CA PRO A 87 -1.07 9.44 6.35
C PRO A 87 0.01 10.50 6.09
N ASP A 88 -0.22 11.72 6.56
CA ASP A 88 0.74 12.82 6.45
C ASP A 88 1.95 12.58 7.38
N PRO A 89 3.16 12.35 6.86
CA PRO A 89 4.34 12.07 7.67
C PRO A 89 4.81 13.28 8.50
N THR A 90 4.35 14.49 8.19
CA THR A 90 4.69 15.71 8.93
C THR A 90 3.84 15.91 10.18
N THR A 91 2.75 15.16 10.30
CA THR A 91 1.85 15.20 11.47
C THR A 91 2.17 14.14 12.52
N ILE A 92 3.23 13.37 12.31
CA ILE A 92 3.65 12.32 13.24
C ILE A 92 4.05 12.96 14.58
N GLU A 93 3.39 12.55 15.67
CA GLU A 93 3.69 13.05 17.01
C GLU A 93 5.12 12.67 17.43
N LEU A 94 5.76 13.54 18.21
CA LEU A 94 7.06 13.25 18.81
C LEU A 94 6.96 11.96 19.65
N HIS A 95 7.92 11.05 19.48
CA HIS A 95 7.94 9.70 20.09
C HIS A 95 6.96 8.68 19.50
N SER A 96 6.32 8.97 18.37
CA SER A 96 5.58 7.95 17.63
C SER A 96 6.52 6.86 17.12
N ASP A 97 6.07 5.61 17.22
CA ASP A 97 6.75 4.47 16.62
C ASP A 97 6.64 4.57 15.09
N LEU A 98 7.75 4.93 14.42
CA LEU A 98 7.84 5.08 12.96
C LEU A 98 7.93 3.76 12.22
N ARG A 99 8.02 2.64 12.94
CA ARG A 99 8.20 1.32 12.33
C ARG A 99 6.96 0.92 11.54
N THR A 100 7.18 0.24 10.42
CA THR A 100 6.08 -0.32 9.64
C THR A 100 5.33 -1.38 10.45
N HIS A 101 4.13 -1.75 10.00
CA HIS A 101 3.45 -2.91 10.59
C HIS A 101 4.33 -4.17 10.53
N ALA A 102 5.04 -4.38 9.40
CA ALA A 102 5.88 -5.54 9.23
C ALA A 102 7.06 -5.56 10.21
N GLU A 103 7.71 -4.42 10.44
CA GLU A 103 8.80 -4.28 11.42
C GLU A 103 8.34 -4.56 12.85
N ARG A 104 7.19 -4.01 13.26
CA ARG A 104 6.61 -4.25 14.60
C ARG A 104 6.23 -5.72 14.81
N VAL A 105 5.64 -6.34 13.79
CA VAL A 105 5.26 -7.76 13.87
C VAL A 105 6.49 -8.66 13.88
N LEU A 106 7.51 -8.36 13.08
CA LEU A 106 8.77 -9.11 13.06
C LEU A 106 9.45 -9.08 14.43
N GLU A 107 9.57 -7.90 15.06
CA GLU A 107 10.12 -7.77 16.41
C GLU A 107 9.31 -8.58 17.43
N ALA A 108 7.97 -8.52 17.37
CA ALA A 108 7.11 -9.28 18.28
C ALA A 108 7.31 -10.79 18.13
N ILE A 109 7.49 -11.29 16.90
CA ILE A 109 7.78 -12.71 16.63
C ILE A 109 9.14 -13.09 17.19
N GLU A 110 10.16 -12.27 16.97
CA GLU A 110 11.51 -12.51 17.48
C GLU A 110 11.53 -12.55 19.01
N ALA A 111 10.81 -11.63 19.67
CA ALA A 111 10.64 -11.63 21.12
C ALA A 111 9.93 -12.90 21.64
N VAL A 112 8.96 -13.44 20.90
CA VAL A 112 8.30 -14.71 21.25
C VAL A 112 9.27 -15.90 21.11
N ILE A 113 10.05 -15.93 20.03
CA ILE A 113 11.08 -16.94 19.78
C ILE A 113 12.12 -16.93 20.91
N GLU A 114 12.63 -15.76 21.28
CA GLU A 114 13.61 -15.59 22.36
C GLU A 114 13.05 -16.01 23.74
N LYS A 115 11.83 -15.60 24.06
CA LYS A 115 11.14 -15.99 25.30
C LYS A 115 10.85 -17.49 25.39
N ARG A 116 10.65 -18.17 24.25
CA ARG A 116 10.41 -19.62 24.22
C ARG A 116 11.71 -20.42 24.24
N ALA A 117 12.75 -19.95 23.56
CA ALA A 117 14.09 -20.54 23.65
C ALA A 117 14.60 -20.60 25.10
N THR A 118 14.13 -19.66 25.94
CA THR A 118 14.47 -19.58 27.38
C THR A 118 13.45 -20.27 28.30
N LYS A 119 12.26 -20.65 27.82
CA LYS A 119 11.19 -21.29 28.62
C LYS A 119 10.58 -22.47 27.86
N ASP A 120 11.09 -23.66 28.14
CA ASP A 120 10.71 -24.87 27.43
C ASP A 120 9.46 -25.53 28.03
N GLN A 121 8.27 -24.98 27.73
CA GLN A 121 7.00 -25.68 27.87
C GLN A 121 6.07 -25.35 26.70
N SER A 122 5.96 -26.32 25.78
CA SER A 122 5.16 -26.25 24.54
C SER A 122 3.67 -26.57 24.75
N GLN A 123 3.31 -27.18 25.89
CA GLN A 123 1.94 -27.57 26.20
C GLN A 123 1.62 -27.31 27.67
N ILE A 124 0.50 -26.62 27.93
CA ILE A 124 -0.04 -26.40 29.26
C ILE A 124 -1.48 -26.90 29.26
N THR A 125 -1.79 -27.83 30.17
CA THR A 125 -3.15 -28.32 30.41
C THR A 125 -3.63 -27.69 31.71
N ILE A 126 -4.67 -26.86 31.63
CA ILE A 126 -5.33 -26.26 32.80
C ILE A 126 -6.80 -26.72 32.77
N ASN A 127 -7.28 -27.33 33.85
CA ASN A 127 -8.68 -27.74 34.03
C ASN A 127 -9.26 -28.51 32.83
N GLY A 128 -8.51 -29.46 32.26
CA GLY A 128 -8.97 -30.27 31.12
C GLY A 128 -9.03 -29.55 29.76
N THR A 129 -8.64 -28.28 29.69
CA THR A 129 -8.48 -27.54 28.42
C THR A 129 -7.01 -27.52 28.02
N THR A 130 -6.70 -28.05 26.83
CA THR A 130 -5.35 -27.98 26.25
C THR A 130 -5.20 -26.68 25.48
N LEU A 131 -4.33 -25.79 25.96
CA LEU A 131 -3.98 -24.58 25.23
C LEU A 131 -2.69 -24.85 24.44
N VAL A 132 -2.83 -25.05 23.13
CA VAL A 132 -1.69 -25.27 22.23
C VAL A 132 -1.19 -23.91 21.76
N LYS A 133 0.08 -23.60 22.04
CA LYS A 133 0.74 -22.42 21.48
C LYS A 133 1.05 -22.67 20.00
N THR A 134 1.06 -21.61 19.18
CA THR A 134 1.57 -21.65 17.79
C THR A 134 2.84 -22.47 17.69
N SER A 135 2.94 -23.40 16.74
CA SER A 135 4.08 -24.31 16.67
C SER A 135 5.38 -23.57 16.34
N TRP A 136 6.52 -24.21 16.60
CA TRP A 136 7.83 -23.60 16.27
C TRP A 136 8.02 -23.44 14.76
N SER A 137 7.53 -24.40 13.96
CA SER A 137 7.56 -24.32 12.50
C SER A 137 6.76 -23.13 11.98
N ASP A 138 5.54 -22.92 12.51
CA ASP A 138 4.71 -21.78 12.10
C ASP A 138 5.39 -20.45 12.45
N LEU A 139 6.05 -20.35 13.62
CA LEU A 139 6.79 -19.14 13.99
C LEU A 139 7.97 -18.86 13.05
N GLN A 140 8.67 -19.90 12.58
CA GLN A 140 9.76 -19.75 11.62
C GLN A 140 9.26 -19.32 10.24
N GLU A 141 8.12 -19.85 9.79
CA GLU A 141 7.49 -19.44 8.53
C GLU A 141 7.00 -18.00 8.57
N ILE A 142 6.29 -17.63 9.64
CA ILE A 142 5.80 -16.25 9.83
C ILE A 142 6.98 -15.29 9.92
N LYS A 143 8.06 -15.64 10.65
CA LYS A 143 9.30 -14.83 10.69
C LYS A 143 9.86 -14.62 9.28
N LYS A 144 10.05 -15.69 8.50
CA LYS A 144 10.60 -15.63 7.14
C LYS A 144 9.76 -14.73 6.24
N TYR A 145 8.43 -14.84 6.32
CA TYR A 145 7.51 -13.98 5.57
C TYR A 145 7.71 -12.50 5.92
N TYR A 146 7.66 -12.14 7.20
CA TYR A 146 7.79 -10.73 7.60
C TYR A 146 9.21 -10.18 7.36
N THR A 147 10.27 -10.98 7.44
CA THR A 147 11.61 -10.56 7.02
C THR A 147 11.66 -10.16 5.55
N ALA A 148 10.97 -10.91 4.67
CA ALA A 148 10.89 -10.58 3.25
C ALA A 148 10.10 -9.29 2.99
N VAL A 149 8.98 -9.10 3.70
CA VAL A 149 8.16 -7.89 3.60
C VAL A 149 8.97 -6.66 4.05
N VAL A 150 9.65 -6.71 5.19
CA VAL A 150 10.50 -5.60 5.67
C VAL A 150 11.64 -5.31 4.68
N ALA A 151 12.28 -6.33 4.11
CA ALA A 151 13.33 -6.14 3.11
C ALA A 151 12.81 -5.44 1.84
N GLN A 152 11.59 -5.80 1.41
CA GLN A 152 10.90 -5.16 0.29
C GLN A 152 10.56 -3.69 0.60
N GLU A 153 10.04 -3.41 1.80
CA GLU A 153 9.74 -2.04 2.27
C GLU A 153 11.00 -1.17 2.31
N GLN A 154 12.15 -1.74 2.70
CA GLN A 154 13.43 -1.03 2.78
C GLN A 154 14.18 -0.90 1.43
N GLY A 155 13.56 -1.32 0.32
CA GLY A 155 14.14 -1.18 -1.02
C GLY A 155 15.35 -2.07 -1.31
N LYS A 156 15.60 -3.11 -0.48
CA LYS A 156 16.60 -4.12 -0.80
C LYS A 156 15.96 -5.15 -1.70
N ALA A 157 16.43 -5.23 -2.95
CA ALA A 157 16.13 -6.36 -3.84
C ALA A 157 16.32 -7.67 -3.05
N PRO A 158 15.41 -8.65 -3.17
CA PRO A 158 15.54 -9.91 -2.44
C PRO A 158 16.88 -10.51 -2.80
N THR A 159 17.74 -10.74 -1.81
CA THR A 159 18.97 -11.51 -2.01
C THR A 159 18.55 -12.85 -2.58
N GLU A 160 18.88 -13.05 -3.85
CA GLU A 160 18.62 -14.27 -4.60
C GLU A 160 19.20 -15.43 -3.80
N VAL A 161 18.33 -16.25 -3.20
CA VAL A 161 18.75 -17.47 -2.52
C VAL A 161 19.10 -18.47 -3.61
N VAL A 162 20.35 -18.44 -4.07
CA VAL A 162 20.89 -19.43 -4.99
C VAL A 162 21.00 -20.76 -4.24
N PHE A 163 20.11 -21.70 -4.55
CA PHE A 163 20.27 -23.09 -4.15
C PHE A 163 21.26 -23.77 -5.08
N THR A 164 22.50 -23.93 -4.64
CA THR A 164 23.46 -24.82 -5.31
C THR A 164 23.16 -26.26 -4.89
N PHE A 165 22.59 -27.04 -5.79
CA PHE A 165 22.59 -28.49 -5.66
C PHE A 165 23.98 -29.01 -6.05
N GLY A 166 24.74 -29.49 -5.06
CA GLY A 166 25.98 -30.20 -5.29
C GLY A 166 25.70 -31.51 -6.05
N GLY A 167 26.13 -31.57 -7.31
CA GLY A 167 26.23 -32.80 -8.07
C GLY A 167 27.54 -33.51 -7.73
N VAL A 168 27.40 -34.80 -7.40
CA VAL A 168 28.47 -35.79 -7.21
C VAL A 168 29.24 -36.02 -8.51
#